data_AF-A0A8C5R9L5-F1
#
_entry.id   AF-A0A8C5R9L5-F1
#
_cell.length_a   1.000
_cell.length_b   1.000
_cell.length_c   1.000
_cell.angle_alpha   90.00
_cell.angle_beta   90.00
_cell.angle_gamma   90.00
#
_symmetry.space_group_name_H-M   'P 1'
#
loop_
_entity.id
_entity.type
_entity.pdbx_description
1 polymer ?
#
loop_
_entity_poly.entity_id
_entity_poly.type
_entity_poly.pdbx_seq_one_letter_code
_entity_poly.pdbx_strand_id
1 'polypeptide(L)'
;LWEVMLSYYRTMDWHEKYDHGESPSSSDGNNILDTEETNFDRSYVKKKLEHGLSRIWQDVQLKVKTYLLGTDMSNFKYDDFIFVLDIISRLVQVGEEFCGSKSEVLQDSIRKQSVNYFKNYHRTRLEELRMFLENETWELCPVKSSFSILQLHEFKFMAQSRSPTVSPSKQPALETEDLTLFEQYRNGGNPFEIQANSKDDETEDVLASNGYESDEQEKSAYQEYDSDSDVPEELKRDYVDEQTGDAPVKSVSRETLRSKKRSDYCLNKVNAPILTNTTLNVIRLVGKYMQMMNILKPIAFDVIHFMSQLFDYYMYAIYTFFGRNNTFESTGLGLSSSRLRTTLNRIQESLIDLDVSSDVAGTLTAVEERKEKVPMPHLSHLVVLTSSNSLYGLAERVVATESLVFLAEQFEFLQSHLDAVMPPAKKPFLQQFYSQTVSTASELRKPIYWIVAAKAIDYEQMLLLMANMKWDVKEIMSQHNIYVDSLLKEFEQFNKRMNEVSKRVRIPLPVSNILWEHCIRLANRTIVEGYANVKKCSNEGRALMQLDFQQFLMKLEKLTDIRPIPDKEFVETYIKAYYLTENDMERWIKEHREYSTKQLTNLVNVCLGSHINKKAKQKLLAAIDDLDRPKR
;
A
#
# COMPACT_ATOMS: atom_id res chain seq x y z
N LEU A 1 -23.27 -39.81 10.87
CA LEU A 1 -24.38 -38.83 10.86
C LEU A 1 -25.12 -38.88 9.53
N TRP A 2 -24.42 -38.76 8.40
CA TRP A 2 -24.99 -38.89 7.05
C TRP A 2 -25.87 -40.14 6.86
N GLU A 3 -25.36 -41.34 7.17
CA GLU A 3 -26.13 -42.59 6.98
C GLU A 3 -27.44 -42.64 7.78
N VAL A 4 -27.46 -42.06 8.98
CA VAL A 4 -28.67 -41.96 9.82
C VAL A 4 -29.70 -41.05 9.17
N MET A 5 -29.26 -39.91 8.62
CA MET A 5 -30.13 -38.98 7.89
C MET A 5 -30.64 -39.61 6.58
N LEU A 6 -29.77 -40.27 5.82
CA LEU A 6 -30.13 -40.96 4.59
C LEU A 6 -31.15 -42.08 4.83
N SER A 7 -30.99 -42.86 5.91
CA SER A 7 -31.95 -43.88 6.30
C SER A 7 -33.31 -43.27 6.65
N TYR A 8 -33.32 -42.14 7.37
CA TYR A 8 -34.56 -41.46 7.74
C TYR A 8 -35.27 -40.84 6.52
N TYR A 9 -34.51 -40.24 5.61
CA TYR A 9 -35.00 -39.72 4.34
C TYR A 9 -35.64 -40.82 3.48
N ARG A 10 -35.02 -42.00 3.41
CA ARG A 10 -35.60 -43.16 2.71
C ARG A 10 -36.92 -43.63 3.34
N THR A 11 -37.03 -43.61 4.67
CA THR A 11 -38.28 -43.96 5.37
C THR A 11 -39.39 -42.95 5.08
N MET A 12 -39.06 -41.65 5.04
CA MET A 12 -39.98 -40.58 4.64
C MET A 12 -40.47 -40.75 3.21
N ASP A 13 -39.56 -40.91 2.25
CA ASP A 13 -39.88 -41.10 0.82
C ASP A 13 -40.69 -42.38 0.59
N TRP A 14 -40.47 -43.43 1.39
CA TRP A 14 -41.33 -44.62 1.39
C TRP A 14 -42.75 -44.28 1.83
N HIS A 15 -42.93 -43.57 2.96
CA HIS A 15 -44.26 -43.15 3.40
C HIS A 15 -44.96 -42.25 2.38
N GLU A 16 -44.25 -41.30 1.76
CA GLU A 16 -44.82 -40.42 0.73
C GLU A 16 -45.26 -41.20 -0.54
N LYS A 17 -44.50 -42.22 -0.94
CA LYS A 17 -44.85 -43.05 -2.11
C LYS A 17 -46.00 -44.01 -1.86
N TYR A 18 -46.10 -44.57 -0.65
CA TYR A 18 -47.07 -45.60 -0.32
C TYR A 18 -48.34 -45.05 0.37
N ASP A 19 -48.35 -43.82 0.90
CA ASP A 19 -49.57 -43.17 1.42
C ASP A 19 -50.50 -42.62 0.32
N HIS A 20 -50.00 -42.37 -0.89
CA HIS A 20 -50.83 -41.94 -2.04
C HIS A 20 -51.37 -43.11 -2.88
N GLY A 21 -51.00 -44.36 -2.58
CA GLY A 21 -51.16 -45.51 -3.46
C GLY A 21 -52.35 -46.44 -3.21
N GLU A 22 -53.15 -46.27 -2.16
CA GLU A 22 -54.34 -47.11 -1.94
C GLU A 22 -55.60 -46.47 -2.55
N SER A 23 -55.78 -46.64 -3.86
CA SER A 23 -57.11 -46.52 -4.47
C SER A 23 -58.00 -47.66 -3.95
N PRO A 24 -59.21 -47.39 -3.42
CA PRO A 24 -60.05 -48.41 -2.82
C PRO A 24 -60.66 -49.28 -3.91
N SER A 25 -60.14 -50.49 -4.10
CA SER A 25 -60.84 -51.53 -4.86
C SER A 25 -61.85 -52.24 -3.94
N SER A 26 -63.11 -51.82 -4.08
CA SER A 26 -64.39 -52.56 -3.94
C SER A 26 -64.79 -53.24 -2.62
N SER A 27 -66.05 -52.95 -2.23
CA SER A 27 -66.98 -53.61 -1.27
C SER A 27 -66.50 -53.73 0.18
N ASP A 28 -67.15 -53.16 1.20
CA ASP A 28 -68.58 -53.15 1.51
C ASP A 28 -68.94 -51.95 2.42
N GLY A 29 -70.21 -51.53 2.40
CA GLY A 29 -70.71 -50.39 3.17
C GLY A 29 -70.68 -50.63 4.68
N ASN A 30 -69.60 -50.23 5.36
CA ASN A 30 -69.63 -49.85 6.78
C ASN A 30 -68.44 -49.01 7.32
N ASN A 31 -67.52 -48.53 6.49
CA ASN A 31 -66.24 -47.97 6.97
C ASN A 31 -66.11 -46.44 6.83
N ILE A 32 -67.11 -45.65 7.24
CA ILE A 32 -66.92 -44.18 7.31
C ILE A 32 -66.05 -43.80 8.53
N LEU A 33 -66.17 -44.52 9.65
CA LEU A 33 -65.39 -44.28 10.88
C LEU A 33 -63.94 -44.80 10.77
N ASP A 34 -63.73 -45.99 10.19
CA ASP A 34 -62.38 -46.57 9.98
C ASP A 34 -61.53 -45.75 8.98
N THR A 35 -62.15 -45.11 7.98
CA THR A 35 -61.43 -44.29 7.01
C THR A 35 -61.00 -42.93 7.60
N GLU A 36 -61.73 -42.43 8.61
CA GLU A 36 -61.34 -41.22 9.34
C GLU A 36 -60.25 -41.50 10.39
N GLU A 37 -60.31 -42.63 11.09
CA GLU A 37 -59.25 -43.07 12.02
C GLU A 37 -57.93 -43.37 11.28
N THR A 38 -57.97 -44.07 10.16
CA THR A 38 -56.77 -44.35 9.34
C THR A 38 -56.16 -43.08 8.72
N ASN A 39 -56.98 -42.10 8.35
CA ASN A 39 -56.49 -40.78 7.92
C ASN A 39 -55.92 -39.96 9.07
N PHE A 40 -56.50 -40.05 10.28
CA PHE A 40 -55.97 -39.41 11.47
C PHE A 40 -54.62 -40.02 11.87
N ASP A 41 -54.49 -41.34 11.83
CA ASP A 41 -53.24 -42.06 12.10
C ASP A 41 -52.16 -41.77 11.04
N ARG A 42 -52.53 -41.71 9.75
CA ARG A 42 -51.62 -41.27 8.67
C ARG A 42 -51.14 -39.83 8.89
N SER A 43 -52.05 -38.91 9.19
CA SER A 43 -51.72 -37.51 9.50
C SER A 43 -50.84 -37.39 10.75
N TYR A 44 -51.08 -38.23 11.75
CA TYR A 44 -50.28 -38.30 12.98
C TYR A 44 -48.86 -38.82 12.70
N VAL A 45 -48.71 -39.90 11.94
CA VAL A 45 -47.42 -40.47 11.53
C VAL A 45 -46.64 -39.46 10.69
N LYS A 46 -47.28 -38.82 9.71
CA LYS A 46 -46.64 -37.78 8.89
C LYS A 46 -46.15 -36.60 9.73
N LYS A 47 -46.97 -36.07 10.63
CA LYS A 47 -46.55 -34.99 11.56
C LYS A 47 -45.40 -35.43 12.49
N LYS A 48 -45.38 -36.69 12.92
CA LYS A 48 -44.29 -37.23 13.74
C LYS A 48 -42.99 -37.36 12.95
N LEU A 49 -43.06 -37.76 11.69
CA LEU A 49 -41.90 -37.85 10.80
C LEU A 49 -41.35 -36.46 10.46
N GLU A 50 -42.21 -35.49 10.14
CA GLU A 50 -41.85 -34.08 9.91
C GLU A 50 -41.17 -33.47 11.15
N HIS A 51 -41.70 -33.73 12.35
CA HIS A 51 -41.06 -33.28 13.60
C HIS A 51 -39.73 -34.00 13.87
N GLY A 52 -39.61 -35.26 13.47
CA GLY A 52 -38.38 -36.04 13.61
C GLY A 52 -37.24 -35.55 12.72
N LEU A 53 -37.52 -35.05 11.51
CA LEU A 53 -36.53 -34.39 10.64
C LEU A 53 -35.86 -33.22 11.37
N SER A 54 -36.67 -32.34 11.95
CA SER A 54 -36.20 -31.17 12.70
C SER A 54 -35.37 -31.59 13.92
N ARG A 55 -35.82 -32.60 14.65
CA ARG A 55 -35.13 -33.12 15.84
C ARG A 55 -33.77 -33.76 15.50
N ILE A 56 -33.71 -34.60 14.47
CA ILE A 56 -32.47 -35.25 14.02
C ILE A 56 -31.48 -34.19 13.55
N TRP A 57 -31.94 -33.22 12.77
CA TRP A 57 -31.09 -32.12 12.31
C TRP A 57 -30.54 -31.28 13.46
N GLN A 58 -31.35 -30.96 14.47
CA GLN A 58 -30.88 -30.24 15.66
C GLN A 58 -29.78 -30.99 16.41
N ASP A 59 -29.89 -32.32 16.57
CA ASP A 59 -28.84 -33.13 17.22
C ASP A 59 -27.55 -33.18 16.38
N VAL A 60 -27.67 -33.29 15.05
CA VAL A 60 -26.53 -33.21 14.12
C VAL A 60 -25.83 -31.85 14.24
N GLN A 61 -26.59 -30.75 14.21
CA GLN A 61 -26.06 -29.40 14.36
C GLN A 61 -25.35 -29.19 15.69
N LEU A 62 -25.95 -29.65 16.80
CA LEU A 62 -25.34 -29.55 18.13
C LEU A 62 -24.04 -30.33 18.25
N LYS A 63 -23.99 -31.55 17.71
CA LYS A 63 -22.76 -32.36 17.71
C LYS A 63 -21.66 -31.70 16.90
N VAL A 64 -21.95 -31.29 15.66
CA VAL A 64 -20.96 -30.63 14.80
C VAL A 64 -20.51 -29.30 15.40
N LYS A 65 -21.43 -28.51 15.94
CA LYS A 65 -21.11 -27.27 16.67
C LYS A 65 -20.10 -27.50 17.79
N THR A 66 -20.26 -28.56 18.59
CA THR A 66 -19.33 -28.89 19.68
C THR A 66 -17.93 -29.17 19.15
N TYR A 67 -17.80 -29.90 18.03
CA TYR A 67 -16.49 -30.12 17.40
C TYR A 67 -15.89 -28.83 16.82
N LEU A 68 -16.70 -28.01 16.16
CA LEU A 68 -16.24 -26.73 15.58
C LEU A 68 -15.78 -25.74 16.65
N LEU A 69 -16.51 -25.61 17.76
CA LEU A 69 -16.16 -24.68 18.84
C LEU A 69 -15.09 -25.24 19.79
N GLY A 70 -14.95 -26.56 19.88
CA GLY A 70 -13.94 -27.22 20.70
C GLY A 70 -12.55 -27.30 20.06
N THR A 71 -12.44 -27.08 18.74
CA THR A 71 -11.17 -27.12 18.01
C THR A 71 -10.64 -25.71 17.80
N ASP A 72 -9.39 -25.47 18.19
CA ASP A 72 -8.68 -24.25 17.81
C ASP A 72 -8.15 -24.38 16.38
N MET A 73 -8.85 -23.73 15.44
CA MET A 73 -8.48 -23.74 14.03
C MET A 73 -7.46 -22.65 13.69
N SER A 74 -7.06 -21.80 14.64
CA SER A 74 -6.28 -20.58 14.40
C SER A 74 -4.90 -20.83 13.76
N ASN A 75 -4.35 -22.04 13.92
CA ASN A 75 -3.03 -22.44 13.42
C ASN A 75 -3.09 -23.35 12.18
N PHE A 76 -4.27 -23.53 11.58
CA PHE A 76 -4.42 -24.38 10.40
C PHE A 76 -3.70 -23.75 9.20
N LYS A 77 -3.23 -24.59 8.26
CA LYS A 77 -2.84 -24.08 6.96
C LYS A 77 -4.08 -23.59 6.21
N TYR A 78 -3.85 -22.71 5.25
CA TYR A 78 -4.93 -22.16 4.44
C TYR A 78 -5.80 -23.24 3.80
N ASP A 79 -5.18 -24.22 3.14
CA ASP A 79 -5.89 -25.28 2.43
C ASP A 79 -6.71 -26.15 3.39
N ASP A 80 -6.16 -26.47 4.57
CA ASP A 80 -6.83 -27.24 5.61
C ASP A 80 -8.07 -26.49 6.15
N PHE A 81 -7.96 -25.16 6.32
CA PHE A 81 -9.08 -24.34 6.78
C PHE A 81 -10.18 -24.21 5.72
N ILE A 82 -9.81 -24.02 4.44
CA ILE A 82 -10.77 -24.02 3.33
C ILE A 82 -11.48 -25.38 3.21
N PHE A 83 -10.77 -26.48 3.41
CA PHE A 83 -11.37 -27.81 3.40
C PHE A 83 -12.44 -27.98 4.49
N VAL A 84 -12.16 -27.50 5.71
CA VAL A 84 -13.15 -27.50 6.80
C VAL A 84 -14.39 -26.66 6.44
N LEU A 85 -14.21 -25.51 5.79
CA LEU A 85 -15.31 -24.67 5.33
C LEU A 85 -16.17 -25.35 4.27
N ASP A 86 -15.55 -26.04 3.31
CA ASP A 86 -16.27 -26.77 2.26
C ASP A 86 -17.13 -27.89 2.86
N ILE A 87 -16.58 -28.67 3.82
CA ILE A 87 -17.34 -29.69 4.55
C ILE A 87 -18.57 -29.08 5.24
N ILE A 88 -18.42 -27.94 5.90
CA ILE A 88 -19.53 -27.29 6.61
C ILE A 88 -20.55 -26.72 5.62
N SER A 89 -20.10 -26.16 4.50
CA SER A 89 -20.98 -25.65 3.44
C SER A 89 -21.84 -26.77 2.86
N ARG A 90 -21.24 -27.93 2.54
CA ARG A 90 -21.97 -29.14 2.13
C ARG A 90 -22.94 -29.62 3.21
N LEU A 91 -22.53 -29.56 4.47
CA LEU A 91 -23.41 -29.93 5.59
C LEU A 91 -24.61 -28.98 5.70
N VAL A 92 -24.44 -27.67 5.46
CA VAL A 92 -25.54 -26.71 5.42
C VAL A 92 -26.51 -27.02 4.29
N GLN A 93 -26.01 -27.36 3.09
CA GLN A 93 -26.83 -27.80 1.96
C GLN A 93 -27.64 -29.06 2.31
N VAL A 94 -27.00 -30.05 2.94
CA VAL A 94 -27.67 -31.25 3.45
C VAL A 94 -28.78 -30.89 4.44
N GLY A 95 -28.58 -29.89 5.29
CA GLY A 95 -29.61 -29.41 6.23
C GLY A 95 -30.79 -28.73 5.55
N GLU A 96 -30.52 -27.96 4.49
CA GLU A 96 -31.55 -27.31 3.69
C GLU A 96 -32.40 -28.34 2.93
N GLU A 97 -31.77 -29.35 2.32
CA GLU A 97 -32.47 -30.44 1.64
C GLU A 97 -33.23 -31.37 2.61
N PHE A 98 -32.66 -31.66 3.79
CA PHE A 98 -33.23 -32.63 4.71
C PHE A 98 -34.46 -32.11 5.47
N CYS A 99 -34.48 -30.83 5.86
CA CYS A 99 -35.57 -30.28 6.67
C CYS A 99 -35.94 -28.82 6.36
N GLY A 100 -35.44 -28.25 5.25
CA GLY A 100 -35.65 -26.84 4.91
C GLY A 100 -34.93 -25.86 5.84
N SER A 101 -33.99 -26.33 6.66
CA SER A 101 -33.29 -25.49 7.63
C SER A 101 -32.10 -24.79 7.01
N LYS A 102 -32.09 -23.45 7.10
CA LYS A 102 -30.93 -22.61 6.73
C LYS A 102 -29.70 -22.80 7.61
N SER A 103 -29.84 -23.59 8.67
CA SER A 103 -28.73 -23.98 9.54
C SER A 103 -27.97 -22.83 10.19
N GLU A 104 -28.71 -21.85 10.69
CA GLU A 104 -28.19 -20.62 11.31
C GLU A 104 -27.15 -20.90 12.41
N VAL A 105 -27.36 -21.92 13.23
CA VAL A 105 -26.44 -22.30 14.32
C VAL A 105 -25.05 -22.69 13.78
N LEU A 106 -24.99 -23.44 12.67
CA LEU A 106 -23.74 -23.82 12.03
C LEU A 106 -23.11 -22.64 11.32
N GLN A 107 -23.92 -21.83 10.61
CA GLN A 107 -23.46 -20.61 9.93
C GLN A 107 -22.85 -19.58 10.90
N ASP A 108 -23.45 -19.40 12.08
CA ASP A 108 -22.93 -18.51 13.12
C ASP A 108 -21.65 -19.06 13.75
N SER A 109 -21.61 -20.37 13.99
CA SER A 109 -20.42 -21.03 14.56
C SER A 109 -19.23 -20.94 13.60
N ILE A 110 -19.45 -21.18 12.30
CA ILE A 110 -18.38 -21.08 11.30
C ILE A 110 -17.98 -19.63 11.03
N ARG A 111 -18.92 -18.67 11.06
CA ARG A 111 -18.58 -17.24 10.98
C ARG A 111 -17.64 -16.85 12.12
N LYS A 112 -17.97 -17.24 13.35
CA LYS A 112 -17.14 -16.96 14.54
C LYS A 112 -15.74 -17.57 14.42
N GLN A 113 -15.64 -18.84 13.99
CA GLN A 113 -14.35 -19.48 13.78
C GLN A 113 -13.55 -18.86 12.62
N SER A 114 -14.23 -18.44 11.55
CA SER A 114 -13.59 -17.76 10.42
C SER A 114 -13.01 -16.41 10.79
N VAL A 115 -13.74 -15.61 11.58
CA VAL A 115 -13.20 -14.34 12.12
C VAL A 115 -11.98 -14.62 13.00
N ASN A 116 -12.04 -15.62 13.89
CA ASN A 116 -10.93 -15.94 14.79
C ASN A 116 -9.67 -16.43 14.02
N TYR A 117 -9.86 -17.37 13.09
CA TYR A 117 -8.80 -17.84 12.19
C TYR A 117 -8.17 -16.68 11.44
N PHE A 118 -8.99 -15.83 10.81
CA PHE A 118 -8.50 -14.73 10.01
C PHE A 118 -7.80 -13.66 10.86
N LYS A 119 -8.28 -13.38 12.08
CA LYS A 119 -7.60 -12.51 13.04
C LYS A 119 -6.19 -13.01 13.37
N ASN A 120 -6.03 -14.30 13.68
CA ASN A 120 -4.73 -14.87 13.98
C ASN A 120 -3.80 -14.92 12.75
N TYR A 121 -4.36 -15.29 11.60
CA TYR A 121 -3.66 -15.27 10.32
C TYR A 121 -3.15 -13.87 9.98
N HIS A 122 -4.03 -12.86 10.09
CA HIS A 122 -3.68 -11.47 9.85
C HIS A 122 -2.60 -10.98 10.79
N ARG A 123 -2.71 -11.26 12.10
CA ARG A 123 -1.69 -10.90 13.09
C ARG A 123 -0.33 -11.45 12.73
N THR A 124 -0.26 -12.72 12.35
CA THR A 124 1.00 -13.37 11.94
C THR A 124 1.59 -12.67 10.71
N ARG A 125 0.76 -12.37 9.72
CA ARG A 125 1.18 -11.68 8.49
C ARG A 125 1.59 -10.22 8.72
N LEU A 126 0.97 -9.54 9.67
CA LEU A 126 1.32 -8.18 10.03
C LEU A 126 2.68 -8.12 10.76
N GLU A 127 2.98 -9.11 11.60
CA GLU A 127 4.31 -9.27 12.20
C GLU A 127 5.38 -9.63 11.14
N GLU A 128 5.05 -10.51 10.18
CA GLU A 128 5.94 -10.77 9.04
C GLU A 128 6.20 -9.51 8.21
N LEU A 129 5.17 -8.70 7.95
CA LEU A 129 5.33 -7.42 7.25
C LEU A 129 6.26 -6.49 8.02
N ARG A 130 6.11 -6.41 9.35
CA ARG A 130 7.03 -5.66 10.20
C ARG A 130 8.46 -6.17 10.04
N MET A 131 8.69 -7.48 10.14
CA MET A 131 10.02 -8.06 9.96
C MET A 131 10.61 -7.77 8.57
N PHE A 132 9.81 -7.81 7.50
CA PHE A 132 10.26 -7.45 6.16
C PHE A 132 10.65 -5.97 6.08
N LEU A 133 9.85 -5.07 6.62
CA LEU A 133 10.13 -3.64 6.65
C LEU A 133 11.40 -3.30 7.47
N GLU A 134 11.61 -3.98 8.60
CA GLU A 134 12.78 -3.78 9.48
C GLU A 134 14.09 -4.27 8.82
N ASN A 135 14.02 -5.18 7.84
CA ASN A 135 15.17 -5.71 7.12
C ASN A 135 15.31 -5.18 5.67
N GLU A 136 14.36 -4.36 5.22
CA GLU A 136 14.33 -3.83 3.86
C GLU A 136 15.52 -2.87 3.60
N THR A 137 16.19 -3.07 2.47
CA THR A 137 17.28 -2.19 2.00
C THR A 137 16.78 -1.12 1.02
N TRP A 138 15.51 -1.18 0.63
CA TRP A 138 14.84 -0.25 -0.28
C TRP A 138 15.44 -0.26 -1.70
N GLU A 139 15.76 -1.46 -2.17
CA GLU A 139 16.18 -1.70 -3.54
C GLU A 139 14.97 -1.92 -4.46
N LEU A 140 15.15 -1.60 -5.74
CA LEU A 140 14.11 -1.78 -6.76
C LEU A 140 13.89 -3.27 -7.04
N CYS A 141 12.63 -3.71 -6.96
CA CYS A 141 12.22 -5.03 -7.42
C CYS A 141 12.31 -5.12 -8.95
N PRO A 142 12.96 -6.15 -9.54
CA PRO A 142 13.13 -6.28 -10.98
C PRO A 142 11.86 -6.80 -11.67
N VAL A 143 10.86 -5.94 -11.80
CA VAL A 143 9.61 -6.21 -12.51
C VAL A 143 9.66 -5.70 -13.96
N LYS A 144 8.88 -6.35 -14.86
CA LYS A 144 8.74 -5.91 -16.26
C LYS A 144 8.02 -4.56 -16.33
N SER A 145 8.25 -3.79 -17.40
CA SER A 145 7.55 -2.51 -17.61
C SER A 145 6.06 -2.65 -17.87
N SER A 146 5.62 -3.83 -18.30
CA SER A 146 4.22 -4.21 -18.49
C SER A 146 3.59 -4.90 -17.26
N PHE A 147 4.24 -4.79 -16.08
CA PHE A 147 3.76 -5.44 -14.87
C PHE A 147 2.36 -4.97 -14.51
N SER A 148 1.47 -5.93 -14.26
CA SER A 148 0.13 -5.71 -13.75
C SER A 148 -0.14 -6.71 -12.63
N ILE A 149 -0.82 -6.26 -11.56
CA ILE A 149 -1.17 -7.16 -10.46
C ILE A 149 -2.05 -8.33 -10.91
N LEU A 150 -2.76 -8.20 -12.03
CA LEU A 150 -3.59 -9.27 -12.60
C LEU A 150 -2.77 -10.45 -13.13
N GLN A 151 -1.45 -10.28 -13.33
CA GLN A 151 -0.53 -11.35 -13.73
C GLN A 151 -0.14 -12.25 -12.54
N LEU A 152 -0.36 -11.78 -11.31
CA LEU A 152 -0.10 -12.57 -10.10
C LEU A 152 -1.19 -13.64 -9.95
N HIS A 153 -0.79 -14.84 -9.53
CA HIS A 153 -1.67 -15.98 -9.33
C HIS A 153 -2.80 -15.65 -8.35
N GLU A 154 -2.52 -14.81 -7.36
CA GLU A 154 -3.52 -14.39 -6.38
C GLU A 154 -4.68 -13.60 -6.98
N PHE A 155 -4.50 -12.94 -8.13
CA PHE A 155 -5.52 -12.10 -8.78
C PHE A 155 -6.16 -12.74 -10.02
N LYS A 156 -5.81 -13.99 -10.39
CA LYS A 156 -6.38 -14.70 -11.56
C LYS A 156 -7.93 -14.74 -11.56
N PHE A 157 -8.56 -14.84 -10.39
CA PHE A 157 -10.02 -14.83 -10.24
C PHE A 157 -10.68 -13.53 -10.78
N MET A 158 -9.96 -12.41 -10.77
CA MET A 158 -10.45 -11.13 -11.29
C MET A 158 -10.32 -11.04 -12.82
N ALA A 159 -9.30 -11.67 -13.41
CA ALA A 159 -9.08 -11.68 -14.85
C ALA A 159 -10.18 -12.45 -15.60
N GLN A 160 -10.64 -13.57 -15.04
CA GLN A 160 -11.73 -14.39 -15.60
C GLN A 160 -13.10 -13.69 -15.55
N SER A 161 -13.25 -12.66 -14.72
CA SER A 161 -14.51 -11.92 -14.56
C SER A 161 -14.75 -10.87 -15.68
N ARG A 162 -13.79 -10.64 -16.58
CA ARG A 162 -13.87 -9.64 -17.66
C ARG A 162 -13.69 -10.27 -19.05
N SER A 163 -14.55 -11.21 -19.44
CA SER A 163 -14.83 -11.55 -20.86
C SER A 163 -15.98 -12.57 -20.98
N PRO A 164 -17.16 -12.21 -21.52
CA PRO A 164 -18.02 -13.17 -22.19
C PRO A 164 -17.54 -13.26 -23.64
N THR A 165 -16.65 -14.20 -23.94
CA THR A 165 -16.24 -14.44 -25.33
C THR A 165 -16.25 -15.93 -25.62
N VAL A 166 -17.41 -16.33 -26.15
CA VAL A 166 -17.70 -17.48 -26.99
C VAL A 166 -16.46 -18.21 -27.52
N SER A 167 -16.21 -19.43 -27.02
CA SER A 167 -16.10 -20.64 -27.86
C SER A 167 -16.02 -21.90 -26.97
N PRO A 168 -16.89 -22.91 -27.19
CA PRO A 168 -16.96 -24.11 -26.38
C PRO A 168 -15.93 -25.13 -26.86
N SER A 169 -14.88 -25.39 -26.07
CA SER A 169 -14.01 -26.53 -26.30
C SER A 169 -14.28 -27.62 -25.26
N LYS A 170 -15.18 -28.52 -25.66
CA LYS A 170 -15.34 -29.93 -25.27
C LYS A 170 -14.65 -30.35 -23.96
N GLN A 171 -15.39 -30.23 -22.86
CA GLN A 171 -15.48 -31.32 -21.90
C GLN A 171 -16.85 -31.98 -22.11
N PRO A 172 -16.97 -33.32 -22.00
CA PRO A 172 -18.27 -33.96 -22.03
C PRO A 172 -19.05 -33.44 -20.82
N ALA A 173 -20.04 -32.59 -21.09
CA ALA A 173 -21.10 -32.34 -20.14
C ALA A 173 -21.76 -33.70 -19.90
N LEU A 174 -21.43 -34.33 -18.77
CA LEU A 174 -22.43 -35.12 -18.08
C LEU A 174 -23.52 -34.10 -17.74
N GLU A 175 -24.62 -34.17 -18.47
CA GLU A 175 -25.88 -33.58 -18.06
C GLU A 175 -26.25 -34.22 -16.71
N THR A 176 -25.71 -33.69 -15.62
CA THR A 176 -26.31 -33.88 -14.31
C THR A 176 -27.55 -33.02 -14.32
N GLU A 177 -28.71 -33.65 -14.48
CA GLU A 177 -29.97 -33.12 -13.96
C GLU A 177 -29.70 -32.54 -12.56
N ASP A 178 -30.36 -31.43 -12.19
CA ASP A 178 -30.33 -30.83 -10.84
C ASP A 178 -30.91 -31.84 -9.82
N LEU A 179 -30.16 -32.91 -9.53
CA LEU A 179 -30.48 -33.96 -8.59
C LEU A 179 -30.03 -33.50 -7.21
N THR A 180 -30.90 -33.63 -6.23
CA THR A 180 -30.59 -33.32 -4.82
C THR A 180 -29.45 -34.22 -4.31
N LEU A 181 -28.68 -33.78 -3.31
CA LEU A 181 -27.60 -34.60 -2.73
C LEU A 181 -28.14 -35.96 -2.23
N PHE A 182 -29.36 -35.97 -1.69
CA PHE A 182 -30.02 -37.21 -1.26
C PHE A 182 -30.41 -38.14 -2.41
N GLU A 183 -30.70 -37.61 -3.60
CA GLU A 183 -30.96 -38.41 -4.82
C GLU A 183 -29.66 -38.91 -5.45
N GLN A 184 -28.62 -38.07 -5.46
CA GLN A 184 -27.31 -38.40 -6.03
C GLN A 184 -26.63 -39.56 -5.29
N TYR A 185 -26.75 -39.60 -3.96
CA TYR A 185 -26.16 -40.64 -3.09
C TYR A 185 -27.17 -41.72 -2.67
N ARG A 186 -28.31 -41.81 -3.36
CA ARG A 186 -29.41 -42.74 -3.04
C ARG A 186 -28.99 -44.21 -3.05
N ASN A 187 -28.06 -44.59 -3.92
CA ASN A 187 -27.62 -45.98 -4.09
C ASN A 187 -26.27 -46.31 -3.43
N GLY A 188 -25.72 -45.39 -2.63
CA GLY A 188 -24.42 -45.54 -1.94
C GLY A 188 -23.46 -44.39 -2.22
N GLY A 189 -22.48 -44.20 -1.34
CA GLY A 189 -21.51 -43.09 -1.38
C GLY A 189 -21.76 -42.03 -0.31
N ASN A 190 -20.78 -41.16 -0.11
CA ASN A 190 -20.80 -40.12 0.91
C ASN A 190 -20.53 -38.74 0.28
N PRO A 191 -21.40 -37.73 0.46
CA PRO A 191 -21.17 -36.37 -0.04
C PRO A 191 -19.91 -35.69 0.55
N PHE A 192 -19.32 -36.30 1.58
CA PHE A 192 -18.08 -35.87 2.22
C PHE A 192 -16.83 -36.67 1.74
N GLU A 193 -16.95 -37.63 0.81
CA GLU A 193 -15.81 -38.32 0.19
C GLU A 193 -15.23 -37.49 -0.99
N ILE A 194 -13.89 -37.44 -1.06
CA ILE A 194 -13.12 -36.43 -1.83
C ILE A 194 -13.01 -36.79 -3.32
N GLN A 195 -13.31 -35.84 -4.22
CA GLN A 195 -12.76 -35.80 -5.59
C GLN A 195 -11.53 -34.90 -5.60
N ALA A 196 -10.35 -35.51 -5.60
CA ALA A 196 -9.07 -34.79 -5.67
C ALA A 196 -8.72 -34.53 -7.14
N ASN A 197 -9.11 -33.38 -7.68
CA ASN A 197 -8.51 -32.86 -8.91
C ASN A 197 -7.55 -31.74 -8.55
N SER A 198 -6.29 -32.11 -8.31
CA SER A 198 -5.17 -31.18 -8.26
C SER A 198 -4.64 -30.96 -9.67
N LYS A 199 -4.91 -29.78 -10.24
CA LYS A 199 -4.15 -29.26 -11.37
C LYS A 199 -3.95 -27.77 -11.12
N ASP A 200 -2.80 -27.42 -10.57
CA ASP A 200 -2.28 -26.06 -10.58
C ASP A 200 -0.74 -26.16 -10.58
N ASP A 201 -0.17 -26.41 -11.76
CA ASP A 201 1.22 -26.11 -12.06
C ASP A 201 1.21 -25.16 -13.26
N GLU A 202 0.95 -23.87 -13.01
CA GLU A 202 1.19 -22.80 -13.97
C GLU A 202 2.21 -21.82 -13.37
N THR A 203 3.40 -21.77 -13.99
CA THR A 203 4.49 -20.86 -13.64
C THR A 203 4.13 -19.39 -13.85
N GLU A 204 4.31 -18.55 -12.83
CA GLU A 204 4.17 -17.09 -12.90
C GLU A 204 5.37 -16.43 -13.63
N ASP A 205 5.14 -15.77 -14.77
CA ASP A 205 6.17 -15.00 -15.50
C ASP A 205 6.15 -13.49 -15.16
N VAL A 206 6.42 -13.19 -13.89
CA VAL A 206 6.32 -11.83 -13.31
C VAL A 206 7.65 -11.08 -13.28
N LEU A 207 8.76 -11.81 -13.19
CA LEU A 207 10.11 -11.23 -13.07
C LEU A 207 10.73 -10.99 -14.45
N ALA A 208 11.52 -9.94 -14.60
CA ALA A 208 12.30 -9.76 -15.81
C ALA A 208 13.42 -10.81 -15.86
N SER A 209 13.36 -11.76 -16.79
CA SER A 209 14.43 -12.74 -17.01
C SER A 209 15.75 -12.01 -17.25
N ASN A 210 16.78 -12.36 -16.48
CA ASN A 210 18.13 -11.84 -16.68
C ASN A 210 18.70 -12.42 -17.99
N GLY A 211 18.37 -11.76 -19.11
CA GLY A 211 19.14 -11.79 -20.36
C GLY A 211 19.43 -13.16 -20.95
N TYR A 212 18.39 -13.88 -21.39
CA TYR A 212 18.45 -14.79 -22.54
C TYR A 212 17.08 -14.76 -23.22
N GLU A 213 16.90 -13.86 -24.19
CA GLU A 213 15.95 -14.11 -25.27
C GLU A 213 16.66 -15.14 -26.17
N SER A 214 16.38 -16.44 -25.98
CA SER A 214 16.53 -17.39 -27.08
C SER A 214 15.20 -17.41 -27.81
N ASP A 215 15.18 -16.80 -28.97
CA ASP A 215 14.18 -16.95 -30.04
C ASP A 215 14.20 -18.38 -30.60
N GLU A 216 14.05 -19.39 -29.73
CA GLU A 216 13.82 -20.76 -30.13
C GLU A 216 12.50 -21.21 -29.51
N GLN A 217 11.52 -21.41 -30.40
CA GLN A 217 10.22 -22.00 -30.12
C GLN A 217 10.36 -23.18 -29.15
N GLU A 218 9.83 -23.02 -27.93
CA GLU A 218 9.62 -24.10 -26.97
C GLU A 218 8.71 -25.15 -27.60
N LYS A 219 9.33 -26.15 -28.23
CA LYS A 219 8.71 -27.44 -28.47
C LYS A 219 8.46 -28.10 -27.12
N SER A 220 7.18 -28.19 -26.77
CA SER A 220 6.53 -29.26 -26.02
C SER A 220 7.47 -30.25 -25.33
N ALA A 221 7.51 -30.16 -23.99
CA ALA A 221 8.12 -31.14 -23.11
C ALA A 221 7.30 -32.45 -23.08
N TYR A 222 7.42 -33.26 -24.12
CA TYR A 222 7.14 -34.71 -24.10
C TYR A 222 8.01 -35.39 -25.17
N GLN A 223 9.24 -35.72 -24.81
CA GLN A 223 10.10 -36.73 -25.45
C GLN A 223 11.27 -36.97 -24.49
N GLU A 224 11.11 -37.95 -23.61
CA GLU A 224 11.67 -39.30 -23.76
C GLU A 224 13.08 -39.36 -23.14
N TYR A 225 13.19 -40.25 -22.17
CA TYR A 225 14.45 -40.77 -21.67
C TYR A 225 15.27 -41.26 -22.86
N ASP A 226 16.45 -40.69 -23.09
CA ASP A 226 17.48 -41.43 -23.82
C ASP A 226 18.86 -41.22 -23.21
N SER A 227 19.51 -42.35 -23.05
CA SER A 227 20.72 -42.62 -22.33
C SER A 227 21.84 -42.72 -23.36
N ASP A 228 22.68 -41.68 -23.49
CA ASP A 228 23.83 -41.74 -24.40
C ASP A 228 25.11 -41.16 -23.74
N SER A 229 25.58 -41.85 -22.69
CA SER A 229 26.85 -41.51 -22.03
C SER A 229 28.11 -42.01 -22.76
N ASP A 230 27.99 -42.64 -23.94
CA ASP A 230 29.07 -43.46 -24.50
C ASP A 230 29.62 -42.92 -25.85
N VAL A 231 29.61 -41.60 -26.06
CA VAL A 231 30.30 -40.98 -27.22
C VAL A 231 31.63 -40.36 -26.78
N PRO A 232 32.79 -40.91 -27.21
CA PRO A 232 34.11 -40.36 -26.92
C PRO A 232 34.27 -38.91 -27.38
N GLU A 233 34.92 -38.07 -26.56
CA GLU A 233 35.07 -36.62 -26.80
C GLU A 233 35.77 -36.25 -28.11
N GLU A 234 36.49 -37.17 -28.74
CA GLU A 234 37.20 -36.97 -30.01
C GLU A 234 36.24 -36.73 -31.20
N LEU A 235 34.99 -37.21 -31.12
CA LEU A 235 33.97 -37.02 -32.16
C LEU A 235 33.11 -35.76 -31.96
N LYS A 236 33.37 -34.96 -30.91
CA LYS A 236 32.60 -33.74 -30.59
C LYS A 236 33.29 -32.43 -31.05
N ARG A 237 34.34 -32.51 -31.87
CA ARG A 237 34.98 -31.32 -32.46
C ARG A 237 34.38 -31.03 -33.83
N ASP A 238 33.89 -29.81 -34.03
CA ASP A 238 33.29 -29.33 -35.29
C ASP A 238 34.30 -29.14 -36.45
N TYR A 239 35.58 -29.50 -36.27
CA TYR A 239 36.58 -29.39 -37.31
C TYR A 239 37.69 -30.43 -37.17
N VAL A 240 37.94 -31.18 -38.26
CA VAL A 240 39.11 -32.04 -38.43
C VAL A 240 40.07 -31.31 -39.37
N ASP A 241 41.28 -31.05 -38.90
CA ASP A 241 42.36 -30.41 -39.67
C ASP A 241 42.89 -31.40 -40.72
N GLU A 242 42.30 -31.37 -41.93
CA GLU A 242 42.93 -31.97 -43.10
C GLU A 242 44.09 -31.07 -43.54
N GLN A 243 45.31 -31.57 -43.33
CA GLN A 243 46.61 -30.97 -43.67
C GLN A 243 46.66 -30.33 -45.08
N THR A 244 46.09 -29.14 -45.20
CA THR A 244 46.19 -28.28 -46.36
C THR A 244 46.74 -26.98 -45.83
N GLY A 245 48.06 -26.82 -45.97
CA GLY A 245 48.83 -25.77 -45.33
C GLY A 245 48.53 -24.36 -45.84
N ASP A 246 47.38 -23.81 -45.48
CA ASP A 246 47.07 -22.39 -45.60
C ASP A 246 46.57 -21.84 -44.26
N ALA A 247 47.32 -20.89 -43.71
CA ALA A 247 47.06 -20.31 -42.41
C ALA A 247 46.05 -19.14 -42.52
N PRO A 248 44.96 -19.13 -41.72
CA PRO A 248 44.19 -17.92 -41.52
C PRO A 248 44.62 -17.18 -40.23
N VAL A 249 44.66 -15.87 -40.40
CA VAL A 249 45.04 -14.78 -39.49
C VAL A 249 44.55 -14.96 -38.04
N LYS A 250 45.49 -14.79 -37.09
CA LYS A 250 45.27 -14.75 -35.64
C LYS A 250 44.23 -13.68 -35.26
N SER A 251 43.01 -14.10 -34.93
CA SER A 251 42.07 -13.27 -34.19
C SER A 251 42.35 -13.34 -32.69
N VAL A 252 42.44 -12.17 -32.08
CA VAL A 252 42.79 -11.88 -30.70
C VAL A 252 42.01 -12.75 -29.68
N SER A 253 42.75 -13.30 -28.74
CA SER A 253 42.31 -14.07 -27.56
C SER A 253 41.12 -13.41 -26.83
N ARG A 254 40.04 -14.17 -26.70
CA ARG A 254 38.73 -13.79 -26.15
C ARG A 254 38.69 -13.75 -24.61
N GLU A 255 39.73 -13.20 -23.97
CA GLU A 255 39.83 -13.15 -22.50
C GLU A 255 39.98 -11.74 -21.90
N THR A 256 40.00 -10.67 -22.71
CA THR A 256 40.07 -9.28 -22.23
C THR A 256 38.81 -8.44 -22.42
N LEU A 257 37.65 -9.05 -22.69
CA LEU A 257 36.35 -8.36 -22.80
C LEU A 257 35.33 -8.68 -21.68
N ARG A 258 35.78 -9.24 -20.55
CA ARG A 258 34.91 -9.50 -19.37
C ARG A 258 34.86 -8.36 -18.34
N SER A 259 35.34 -7.18 -18.68
CA SER A 259 35.19 -5.97 -17.86
C SER A 259 34.75 -4.81 -18.73
N LYS A 260 33.58 -4.25 -18.42
CA LYS A 260 32.85 -3.18 -19.14
C LYS A 260 31.93 -3.62 -20.28
N LYS A 261 30.84 -4.31 -19.93
CA LYS A 261 29.51 -4.02 -20.48
C LYS A 261 28.50 -4.19 -19.34
N ARG A 262 28.28 -3.10 -18.58
CA ARG A 262 27.03 -2.95 -17.83
C ARG A 262 25.92 -3.14 -18.86
N SER A 263 25.04 -4.10 -18.59
CA SER A 263 23.99 -4.51 -19.51
C SER A 263 23.21 -3.31 -20.04
N ASP A 264 22.93 -3.35 -21.33
CA ASP A 264 22.03 -2.43 -22.03
C ASP A 264 20.56 -2.52 -21.51
N TYR A 265 20.31 -3.31 -20.45
CA TYR A 265 19.07 -3.38 -19.67
C TYR A 265 18.68 -2.05 -19.00
N CYS A 266 19.62 -1.12 -18.79
CA CYS A 266 19.31 0.17 -18.19
C CYS A 266 18.44 1.10 -19.07
N LEU A 267 18.30 0.84 -20.36
CA LEU A 267 17.64 1.76 -21.30
C LEU A 267 16.11 1.58 -21.39
N ASN A 268 15.55 0.44 -20.96
CA ASN A 268 14.08 0.20 -20.97
C ASN A 268 13.36 0.50 -19.63
N LYS A 269 14.05 1.12 -18.65
CA LYS A 269 13.49 1.48 -17.32
C LYS A 269 12.46 2.63 -17.32
N VAL A 270 12.16 3.24 -18.47
CA VAL A 270 11.36 4.50 -18.51
C VAL A 270 9.90 4.29 -18.15
N ASN A 271 9.37 3.06 -18.11
CA ASN A 271 7.96 2.80 -17.76
C ASN A 271 7.77 1.71 -16.69
N ALA A 272 8.82 1.14 -16.11
CA ALA A 272 8.66 0.15 -15.05
C ALA A 272 8.18 0.79 -13.73
N PRO A 273 7.23 0.16 -13.02
CA PRO A 273 6.76 0.67 -11.74
C PRO A 273 7.88 0.58 -10.69
N ILE A 274 7.90 1.54 -9.78
CA ILE A 274 8.86 1.59 -8.67
C ILE A 274 8.21 0.89 -7.47
N LEU A 275 8.70 -0.30 -7.13
CA LEU A 275 8.26 -1.05 -5.96
C LEU A 275 9.40 -1.86 -5.34
N THR A 276 9.30 -2.17 -4.04
CA THR A 276 10.21 -3.12 -3.38
C THR A 276 9.64 -4.54 -3.36
N ASN A 277 10.49 -5.52 -3.01
CA ASN A 277 10.03 -6.88 -2.76
C ASN A 277 8.97 -6.94 -1.64
N THR A 278 9.13 -6.13 -0.60
CA THR A 278 8.12 -6.02 0.48
C THR A 278 6.78 -5.53 -0.05
N THR A 279 6.77 -4.51 -0.92
CA THR A 279 5.53 -4.03 -1.57
C THR A 279 4.86 -5.12 -2.39
N LEU A 280 5.63 -5.89 -3.16
CA LEU A 280 5.10 -7.01 -3.94
C LEU A 280 4.48 -8.08 -3.03
N ASN A 281 5.12 -8.40 -1.90
CA ASN A 281 4.59 -9.33 -0.92
C ASN A 281 3.29 -8.83 -0.27
N VAL A 282 3.19 -7.53 0.02
CA VAL A 282 1.93 -6.92 0.52
C VAL A 282 0.82 -7.04 -0.53
N ILE A 283 1.11 -6.79 -1.81
CA ILE A 283 0.12 -6.91 -2.89
C ILE A 283 -0.33 -8.38 -3.05
N ARG A 284 0.60 -9.34 -3.04
CA ARG A 284 0.26 -10.77 -3.05
C ARG A 284 -0.62 -11.14 -1.87
N LEU A 285 -0.28 -10.67 -0.67
CA LEU A 285 -1.08 -10.90 0.53
C LEU A 285 -2.50 -10.32 0.42
N VAL A 286 -2.63 -9.12 -0.14
CA VAL A 286 -3.93 -8.52 -0.47
C VAL A 286 -4.72 -9.42 -1.43
N GLY A 287 -4.09 -9.94 -2.48
CA GLY A 287 -4.72 -10.91 -3.37
C GLY A 287 -5.22 -12.17 -2.64
N LYS A 288 -4.40 -12.75 -1.74
CA LYS A 288 -4.81 -13.88 -0.89
C LYS A 288 -6.00 -13.50 -0.01
N TYR A 289 -6.00 -12.33 0.60
CA TYR A 289 -7.13 -11.86 1.41
C TYR A 289 -8.40 -11.73 0.59
N MET A 290 -8.31 -11.24 -0.65
CA MET A 290 -9.47 -11.17 -1.54
C MET A 290 -9.99 -12.55 -1.95
N GLN A 291 -9.12 -13.53 -2.20
CA GLN A 291 -9.53 -14.92 -2.43
C GLN A 291 -10.27 -15.49 -1.23
N MET A 292 -9.73 -15.29 -0.01
CA MET A 292 -10.38 -15.68 1.23
C MET A 292 -11.74 -15.01 1.40
N MET A 293 -11.85 -13.72 1.10
CA MET A 293 -13.09 -12.95 1.15
C MET A 293 -14.17 -13.49 0.21
N ASN A 294 -13.79 -13.95 -0.98
CA ASN A 294 -14.73 -14.52 -1.94
C ASN A 294 -15.34 -15.84 -1.46
N ILE A 295 -14.56 -16.66 -0.74
CA ILE A 295 -15.02 -17.90 -0.11
C ILE A 295 -15.83 -17.58 1.16
N LEU A 296 -15.34 -16.64 1.96
CA LEU A 296 -15.86 -16.27 3.26
C LEU A 296 -16.66 -14.96 3.22
N LYS A 297 -17.66 -14.88 2.33
CA LYS A 297 -18.53 -13.70 2.19
C LYS A 297 -19.07 -13.13 3.52
N PRO A 298 -19.46 -13.95 4.52
CA PRO A 298 -19.99 -13.43 5.78
C PRO A 298 -19.02 -12.56 6.60
N ILE A 299 -17.71 -12.64 6.36
CA ILE A 299 -16.67 -11.87 7.07
C ILE A 299 -15.99 -10.85 6.16
N ALA A 300 -16.56 -10.53 5.00
CA ALA A 300 -15.92 -9.66 4.02
C ALA A 300 -15.54 -8.28 4.57
N PHE A 301 -16.35 -7.74 5.49
CA PHE A 301 -16.02 -6.50 6.18
C PHE A 301 -14.73 -6.62 7.00
N ASP A 302 -14.58 -7.70 7.78
CA ASP A 302 -13.39 -7.93 8.61
C ASP A 302 -12.14 -8.06 7.75
N VAL A 303 -12.22 -8.82 6.64
CA VAL A 303 -11.11 -8.98 5.69
C VAL A 303 -10.67 -7.64 5.11
N ILE A 304 -11.61 -6.79 4.69
CA ILE A 304 -11.29 -5.46 4.15
C ILE A 304 -10.73 -4.53 5.23
N HIS A 305 -11.21 -4.63 6.47
CA HIS A 305 -10.61 -3.93 7.60
C HIS A 305 -9.14 -4.35 7.79
N PHE A 306 -8.84 -5.64 7.75
CA PHE A 306 -7.46 -6.14 7.83
C PHE A 306 -6.59 -5.72 6.63
N MET A 307 -7.16 -5.66 5.42
CA MET A 307 -6.46 -5.08 4.26
C MET A 307 -6.11 -3.60 4.50
N SER A 308 -7.01 -2.83 5.11
CA SER A 308 -6.74 -1.43 5.47
C SER A 308 -5.63 -1.30 6.52
N GLN A 309 -5.52 -2.24 7.45
CA GLN A 309 -4.44 -2.28 8.44
C GLN A 309 -3.06 -2.54 7.80
N LEU A 310 -2.98 -3.42 6.79
CA LEU A 310 -1.72 -3.62 6.04
C LEU A 310 -1.23 -2.32 5.39
N PHE A 311 -2.16 -1.58 4.77
CA PHE A 311 -1.85 -0.29 4.16
C PHE A 311 -1.47 0.77 5.19
N ASP A 312 -2.27 0.92 6.25
CA ASP A 312 -2.04 1.85 7.35
C ASP A 312 -0.66 1.62 7.98
N TYR A 313 -0.29 0.36 8.25
CA TYR A 313 1.02 0.01 8.82
C TYR A 313 2.18 0.32 7.87
N TYR A 314 2.05 -0.03 6.59
CA TYR A 314 3.08 0.24 5.58
C TYR A 314 3.31 1.76 5.39
N MET A 315 2.23 2.54 5.31
CA MET A 315 2.28 4.01 5.24
C MET A 315 2.95 4.61 6.48
N TYR A 316 2.57 4.13 7.67
CA TYR A 316 3.12 4.62 8.94
C TYR A 316 4.60 4.25 9.11
N ALA A 317 5.03 3.09 8.64
CA ALA A 317 6.43 2.69 8.64
C ALA A 317 7.28 3.64 7.79
N ILE A 318 6.87 3.93 6.56
CA ILE A 318 7.58 4.87 5.67
C ILE A 318 7.65 6.27 6.27
N TYR A 319 6.54 6.75 6.85
CA TYR A 319 6.54 8.01 7.59
C TYR A 319 7.56 7.98 8.73
N THR A 320 7.57 6.93 9.54
CA THR A 320 8.47 6.80 10.69
C THR A 320 9.94 6.74 10.27
N PHE A 321 10.25 6.03 9.19
CA PHE A 321 11.62 5.85 8.69
C PHE A 321 12.19 7.10 8.05
N PHE A 322 11.39 7.78 7.23
CA PHE A 322 11.90 8.81 6.33
C PHE A 322 11.29 10.19 6.53
N GLY A 323 10.09 10.30 7.11
CA GLY A 323 9.34 11.56 7.25
C GLY A 323 9.31 12.14 8.67
N ARG A 324 9.46 11.32 9.71
CA ARG A 324 9.37 11.74 11.11
C ARG A 324 10.60 12.54 11.51
N ASN A 325 10.45 13.85 11.72
CA ASN A 325 11.53 14.68 12.23
C ASN A 325 11.05 15.88 13.05
N ASN A 326 11.19 15.77 14.37
CA ASN A 326 10.69 16.75 15.34
C ASN A 326 11.33 18.14 15.19
N THR A 327 12.55 18.25 14.64
CA THR A 327 13.24 19.54 14.51
C THR A 327 12.66 20.43 13.41
N PHE A 328 11.92 19.86 12.44
CA PHE A 328 11.47 20.58 11.25
C PHE A 328 9.96 20.85 11.21
N GLU A 329 9.17 20.29 12.12
CA GLU A 329 7.75 20.63 12.27
C GLU A 329 7.54 22.08 12.71
N SER A 330 8.51 22.67 13.41
CA SER A 330 8.51 24.06 13.88
C SER A 330 8.67 25.10 12.77
N THR A 331 9.05 24.69 11.54
CA THR A 331 9.41 25.60 10.45
C THR A 331 8.19 26.29 9.80
N GLY A 332 6.97 25.99 10.25
CA GLY A 332 5.74 26.69 9.82
C GLY A 332 5.37 26.51 8.33
N LEU A 333 5.99 25.57 7.62
CA LEU A 333 5.78 25.34 6.17
C LEU A 333 4.53 24.53 5.83
N GLY A 334 3.83 24.00 6.83
CA GLY A 334 2.67 23.14 6.60
C GLY A 334 3.02 21.93 5.72
N LEU A 335 4.20 21.32 5.92
CA LEU A 335 4.71 20.21 5.10
C LEU A 335 3.75 19.02 5.07
N SER A 336 3.06 18.79 6.20
CA SER A 336 1.99 17.82 6.34
C SER A 336 0.66 18.54 6.46
N SER A 337 -0.32 18.13 5.64
CA SER A 337 -1.69 18.64 5.76
C SER A 337 -2.28 18.31 7.13
N SER A 338 -3.33 19.03 7.54
CA SER A 338 -4.11 18.63 8.73
C SER A 338 -4.65 17.20 8.58
N ARG A 339 -5.08 16.83 7.37
CA ARG A 339 -5.58 15.50 7.04
C ARG A 339 -4.52 14.42 7.25
N LEU A 340 -3.33 14.57 6.66
CA LEU A 340 -2.24 13.62 6.81
C LEU A 340 -1.85 13.42 8.28
N ARG A 341 -1.77 14.52 9.06
CA ARG A 341 -1.48 14.45 10.50
C ARG A 341 -2.57 13.70 11.27
N THR A 342 -3.84 13.99 11.00
CA THR A 342 -4.96 13.26 11.62
C THR A 342 -4.92 11.77 11.26
N THR A 343 -4.62 11.43 10.01
CA THR A 343 -4.49 10.03 9.57
C THR A 343 -3.35 9.32 10.27
N LEU A 344 -2.15 9.92 10.33
CA LEU A 344 -0.98 9.33 11.01
C LEU A 344 -1.23 9.14 12.51
N ASN A 345 -1.87 10.13 13.17
CA ASN A 345 -2.22 10.02 14.58
C ASN A 345 -3.26 8.92 14.82
N ARG A 346 -4.29 8.82 13.96
CA ARG A 346 -5.27 7.73 14.02
C ARG A 346 -4.58 6.37 13.94
N ILE A 347 -3.66 6.20 12.97
CA ILE A 347 -2.92 4.94 12.79
C ILE A 347 -2.07 4.63 14.02
N GLN A 348 -1.35 5.62 14.56
CA GLN A 348 -0.55 5.47 15.77
C GLN A 348 -1.40 5.03 16.96
N GLU A 349 -2.57 5.63 17.17
CA GLU A 349 -3.46 5.31 18.28
C GLU A 349 -4.14 3.94 18.11
N SER A 350 -4.55 3.59 16.89
CA SER A 350 -5.34 2.38 16.62
C SER A 350 -4.49 1.12 16.44
N LEU A 351 -3.32 1.22 15.80
CA LEU A 351 -2.57 0.06 15.29
C LEU A 351 -1.21 -0.13 15.95
N ILE A 352 -0.60 0.93 16.49
CA ILE A 352 0.77 0.90 16.98
C ILE A 352 0.81 0.72 18.50
N ASP A 353 1.59 -0.26 18.94
CA ASP A 353 1.95 -0.41 20.34
C ASP A 353 3.21 0.40 20.66
N LEU A 354 3.05 1.41 21.52
CA LEU A 354 4.12 2.29 21.99
C LEU A 354 4.76 1.77 23.29
N ASP A 355 4.08 0.87 24.02
CA ASP A 355 4.45 0.42 25.36
C ASP A 355 5.06 -0.99 25.33
N VAL A 356 6.17 -1.16 24.61
CA VAL A 356 6.90 -2.44 24.59
C VAL A 356 7.56 -2.75 25.97
N SER A 357 7.58 -1.78 26.90
CA SER A 357 8.37 -1.83 28.15
C SER A 357 7.60 -1.59 29.45
N SER A 358 6.30 -1.91 29.52
CA SER A 358 5.51 -1.80 30.77
C SER A 358 5.04 -3.18 31.25
N ASP A 359 5.56 -3.58 32.41
CA ASP A 359 5.31 -4.82 33.15
C ASP A 359 3.84 -5.30 33.11
N VAL A 360 3.69 -6.62 33.25
CA VAL A 360 2.51 -7.48 33.04
C VAL A 360 1.31 -7.20 33.98
N ALA A 361 1.22 -6.02 34.59
CA ALA A 361 0.17 -5.65 35.54
C ALA A 361 -1.06 -4.95 34.89
N GLY A 362 -1.49 -5.41 33.71
CA GLY A 362 -2.70 -4.90 33.04
C GLY A 362 -3.94 -5.76 33.29
N THR A 363 -5.11 -5.13 33.40
CA THR A 363 -6.43 -5.81 33.40
C THR A 363 -6.62 -6.69 32.16
N LEU A 364 -7.40 -7.79 32.26
CA LEU A 364 -7.66 -8.73 31.16
C LEU A 364 -8.07 -8.06 29.83
N THR A 365 -8.81 -6.94 29.90
CA THR A 365 -9.23 -6.14 28.74
C THR A 365 -8.07 -5.42 28.06
N ALA A 366 -7.09 -4.90 28.82
CA ALA A 366 -5.90 -4.26 28.27
C ALA A 366 -4.97 -5.29 27.59
N VAL A 367 -5.00 -6.55 28.03
CA VAL A 367 -4.22 -7.64 27.42
C VAL A 367 -4.83 -8.06 26.08
N GLU A 368 -6.16 -8.04 25.93
CA GLU A 368 -6.84 -8.29 24.65
C GLU A 368 -6.65 -7.15 23.64
N GLU A 369 -6.70 -5.88 24.08
CA GLU A 369 -6.41 -4.73 23.21
C GLU A 369 -4.93 -4.68 22.77
N ARG A 370 -3.97 -5.05 23.65
CA ARG A 370 -2.55 -5.20 23.27
C ARG A 370 -2.31 -6.33 22.27
N LYS A 371 -3.20 -7.33 22.20
CA LYS A 371 -3.06 -8.43 21.24
C LYS A 371 -3.41 -8.04 19.80
N GLU A 372 -4.12 -6.92 19.59
CA GLU A 372 -4.48 -6.44 18.24
C GLU A 372 -3.50 -5.37 17.71
N LYS A 373 -2.66 -4.78 18.57
CA LYS A 373 -1.65 -3.79 18.18
C LYS A 373 -0.32 -4.43 17.80
N VAL A 374 0.43 -3.75 16.94
CA VAL A 374 1.74 -4.19 16.45
C VAL A 374 2.83 -3.21 16.89
N PRO A 375 4.04 -3.68 17.26
CA PRO A 375 5.10 -2.79 17.67
C PRO A 375 5.48 -1.77 16.59
N MET A 376 6.00 -0.64 17.04
CA MET A 376 6.52 0.38 16.14
C MET A 376 7.63 -0.20 15.25
N PRO A 377 7.59 0.03 13.93
CA PRO A 377 8.63 -0.45 13.03
C PRO A 377 9.92 0.38 13.20
N HIS A 378 11.07 -0.26 12.95
CA HIS A 378 12.40 0.39 13.01
C HIS A 378 13.12 0.29 11.66
N LEU A 379 13.89 1.32 11.32
CA LEU A 379 14.64 1.34 10.06
C LEU A 379 15.84 0.38 10.13
N SER A 380 16.02 -0.43 9.08
CA SER A 380 17.20 -1.30 8.93
C SER A 380 18.52 -0.53 9.10
N HIS A 381 19.43 -1.11 9.88
CA HIS A 381 20.78 -0.55 10.08
C HIS A 381 21.61 -0.49 8.79
N LEU A 382 21.20 -1.21 7.75
CA LEU A 382 21.87 -1.20 6.44
C LEU A 382 21.59 0.09 5.66
N VAL A 383 20.54 0.85 6.02
CA VAL A 383 20.14 2.06 5.32
C VAL A 383 20.87 3.29 5.88
N VAL A 384 21.71 3.92 5.05
CA VAL A 384 22.54 5.07 5.45
C VAL A 384 21.91 6.39 5.02
N LEU A 385 21.31 7.11 5.98
CA LEU A 385 20.64 8.40 5.76
C LEU A 385 21.49 9.65 6.07
N THR A 386 22.75 9.47 6.46
CA THR A 386 23.62 10.56 6.92
C THR A 386 24.62 11.04 5.87
N SER A 387 24.83 10.27 4.80
CA SER A 387 25.86 10.56 3.79
C SER A 387 25.42 11.67 2.82
N SER A 388 26.21 12.74 2.74
CA SER A 388 25.99 13.84 1.78
C SER A 388 26.16 13.40 0.32
N ASN A 389 27.02 12.40 0.07
CA ASN A 389 27.29 11.86 -1.27
C ASN A 389 26.08 11.12 -1.87
N SER A 390 25.27 10.48 -1.02
CA SER A 390 24.02 9.81 -1.44
C SER A 390 22.80 10.72 -1.34
N LEU A 391 22.99 12.04 -1.16
CA LEU A 391 21.92 12.99 -0.85
C LEU A 391 21.05 12.52 0.33
N TYR A 392 21.70 12.07 1.40
CA TYR A 392 21.03 11.65 2.64
C TYR A 392 20.03 10.50 2.43
N GLY A 393 20.43 9.54 1.59
CA GLY A 393 19.65 8.36 1.25
C GLY A 393 18.50 8.66 0.29
N LEU A 394 18.73 9.52 -0.71
CA LEU A 394 17.68 9.92 -1.65
C LEU A 394 17.15 8.71 -2.44
N ALA A 395 18.01 7.77 -2.84
CA ALA A 395 17.59 6.59 -3.60
C ALA A 395 16.57 5.77 -2.82
N GLU A 396 16.89 5.46 -1.56
CA GLU A 396 16.07 4.66 -0.65
C GLU A 396 14.76 5.39 -0.32
N ARG A 397 14.80 6.71 -0.09
CA ARG A 397 13.61 7.55 0.09
C ARG A 397 12.68 7.53 -1.12
N VAL A 398 13.24 7.58 -2.33
CA VAL A 398 12.46 7.51 -3.58
C VAL A 398 11.81 6.15 -3.73
N VAL A 399 12.58 5.06 -3.58
CA VAL A 399 12.03 3.71 -3.69
C VAL A 399 10.93 3.51 -2.65
N ALA A 400 11.14 3.89 -1.39
CA ALA A 400 10.14 3.76 -0.34
C ALA A 400 8.85 4.53 -0.65
N THR A 401 8.98 5.81 -0.98
CA THR A 401 7.81 6.69 -1.17
C THR A 401 7.03 6.31 -2.43
N GLU A 402 7.72 6.00 -3.53
CA GLU A 402 7.05 5.63 -4.77
C GLU A 402 6.47 4.20 -4.70
N SER A 403 7.06 3.31 -3.91
CA SER A 403 6.46 2.01 -3.60
C SER A 403 5.12 2.15 -2.87
N LEU A 404 5.02 3.10 -1.92
CA LEU A 404 3.76 3.42 -1.24
C LEU A 404 2.73 4.03 -2.19
N VAL A 405 3.15 4.93 -3.07
CA VAL A 405 2.23 5.54 -4.05
C VAL A 405 1.74 4.47 -5.03
N PHE A 406 2.61 3.59 -5.51
CA PHE A 406 2.22 2.45 -6.32
C PHE A 406 1.22 1.54 -5.60
N LEU A 407 1.46 1.25 -4.31
CA LEU A 407 0.52 0.48 -3.49
C LEU A 407 -0.84 1.18 -3.38
N ALA A 408 -0.86 2.50 -3.19
CA ALA A 408 -2.09 3.29 -3.15
C ALA A 408 -2.87 3.20 -4.48
N GLU A 409 -2.18 3.31 -5.61
CA GLU A 409 -2.77 3.12 -6.95
C GLU A 409 -3.37 1.71 -7.12
N GLN A 410 -2.72 0.67 -6.57
CA GLN A 410 -3.28 -0.69 -6.59
C GLN A 410 -4.56 -0.79 -5.75
N PHE A 411 -4.59 -0.18 -4.57
CA PHE A 411 -5.81 -0.13 -3.76
C PHE A 411 -6.93 0.63 -4.50
N GLU A 412 -6.64 1.78 -5.11
CA GLU A 412 -7.63 2.53 -5.91
C GLU A 412 -8.18 1.70 -7.07
N PHE A 413 -7.33 0.93 -7.75
CA PHE A 413 -7.77 -0.02 -8.79
C PHE A 413 -8.72 -1.09 -8.24
N LEU A 414 -8.44 -1.61 -7.04
CA LEU A 414 -9.25 -2.65 -6.39
C LEU A 414 -10.55 -2.12 -5.77
N GLN A 415 -10.69 -0.80 -5.58
CA GLN A 415 -11.83 -0.17 -4.90
C GLN A 415 -13.19 -0.63 -5.42
N SER A 416 -13.37 -0.71 -6.75
CA SER A 416 -14.63 -1.12 -7.37
C SER A 416 -15.04 -2.55 -7.00
N HIS A 417 -14.08 -3.46 -6.88
CA HIS A 417 -14.32 -4.84 -6.46
C HIS A 417 -14.63 -4.91 -4.97
N LEU A 418 -13.89 -4.18 -4.13
CA LEU A 418 -14.15 -4.15 -2.69
C LEU A 418 -15.52 -3.55 -2.35
N ASP A 419 -15.98 -2.51 -3.07
CA ASP A 419 -17.30 -1.91 -2.86
C ASP A 419 -18.46 -2.85 -3.22
N ALA A 420 -18.25 -3.72 -4.22
CA ALA A 420 -19.25 -4.72 -4.64
C ALA A 420 -19.48 -5.81 -3.59
N VAL A 421 -18.44 -6.18 -2.83
CA VAL A 421 -18.51 -7.22 -1.79
C VAL A 421 -18.90 -6.62 -0.43
N MET A 422 -18.79 -5.30 -0.25
CA MET A 422 -19.06 -4.64 1.02
C MET A 422 -20.56 -4.59 1.38
N PRO A 423 -20.95 -4.98 2.61
CA PRO A 423 -22.31 -4.77 3.10
C PRO A 423 -22.72 -3.29 3.07
N PRO A 424 -23.96 -2.95 2.68
CA PRO A 424 -24.42 -1.55 2.54
C PRO A 424 -24.19 -0.70 3.80
N ALA A 425 -24.41 -1.28 4.97
CA ALA A 425 -24.24 -0.62 6.27
C ALA A 425 -22.77 -0.24 6.59
N LYS A 426 -21.80 -0.86 5.93
CA LYS A 426 -20.36 -0.68 6.19
C LYS A 426 -19.63 0.08 5.08
N LYS A 427 -20.30 0.41 3.97
CA LYS A 427 -19.73 1.22 2.87
C LYS A 427 -19.09 2.55 3.31
N PRO A 428 -19.62 3.28 4.30
CA PRO A 428 -18.97 4.51 4.78
C PRO A 428 -17.53 4.30 5.27
N PHE A 429 -17.21 3.14 5.86
CA PHE A 429 -15.86 2.81 6.30
C PHE A 429 -14.88 2.76 5.11
N LEU A 430 -15.27 2.07 4.03
CA LEU A 430 -14.44 1.96 2.83
C LEU A 430 -14.22 3.32 2.17
N GLN A 431 -15.27 4.12 2.04
CA GLN A 431 -15.18 5.48 1.51
C GLN A 431 -14.26 6.35 2.37
N GLN A 432 -14.34 6.24 3.69
CA GLN A 432 -13.46 6.93 4.61
C GLN A 432 -12.00 6.49 4.43
N PHE A 433 -11.74 5.19 4.33
CA PHE A 433 -10.39 4.66 4.11
C PHE A 433 -9.74 5.22 2.83
N TYR A 434 -10.44 5.19 1.70
CA TYR A 434 -9.92 5.74 0.45
C TYR A 434 -9.74 7.26 0.50
N SER A 435 -10.74 7.98 1.03
CA SER A 435 -10.72 9.45 1.05
C SER A 435 -9.74 10.05 2.07
N GLN A 436 -9.50 9.38 3.21
CA GLN A 436 -8.67 9.89 4.30
C GLN A 436 -7.27 9.27 4.36
N THR A 437 -7.12 8.01 3.98
CA THR A 437 -5.82 7.32 4.04
C THR A 437 -5.20 7.22 2.65
N VAL A 438 -5.80 6.45 1.74
CA VAL A 438 -5.19 6.11 0.43
C VAL A 438 -4.85 7.38 -0.37
N SER A 439 -5.78 8.34 -0.44
CA SER A 439 -5.58 9.60 -1.15
C SER A 439 -4.42 10.45 -0.60
N THR A 440 -4.09 10.30 0.68
CA THR A 440 -3.04 11.09 1.36
C THR A 440 -1.66 10.44 1.26
N ALA A 441 -1.55 9.22 0.75
CA ALA A 441 -0.28 8.48 0.64
C ALA A 441 0.78 9.27 -0.15
N SER A 442 0.37 9.91 -1.25
CA SER A 442 1.27 10.75 -2.07
C SER A 442 1.71 12.04 -1.38
N GLU A 443 0.99 12.52 -0.36
CA GLU A 443 1.37 13.72 0.40
C GLU A 443 2.65 13.51 1.22
N LEU A 444 2.98 12.26 1.58
CA LEU A 444 4.20 11.91 2.32
C LEU A 444 5.49 12.28 1.57
N ARG A 445 5.42 12.46 0.24
CA ARG A 445 6.55 12.98 -0.55
C ARG A 445 7.10 14.29 0.04
N LYS A 446 6.24 15.20 0.48
CA LYS A 446 6.64 16.52 1.00
C LYS A 446 7.53 16.41 2.25
N PRO A 447 7.07 15.85 3.39
CA PRO A 447 7.92 15.75 4.58
C PRO A 447 9.17 14.89 4.37
N ILE A 448 9.10 13.83 3.56
CA ILE A 448 10.24 12.94 3.30
C ILE A 448 11.35 13.65 2.51
N TYR A 449 11.00 14.35 1.43
CA TYR A 449 11.97 15.03 0.57
C TYR A 449 12.40 16.39 1.14
N TRP A 450 11.61 17.00 2.03
CA TRP A 450 12.01 18.17 2.79
C TRP A 450 13.32 17.95 3.54
N ILE A 451 13.47 16.80 4.22
CA ILE A 451 14.68 16.48 4.99
C ILE A 451 15.92 16.43 4.10
N VAL A 452 15.77 15.95 2.86
CA VAL A 452 16.85 15.97 1.86
C VAL A 452 17.17 17.41 1.46
N ALA A 453 16.17 18.19 1.09
CA ALA A 453 16.35 19.59 0.67
C ALA A 453 16.96 20.47 1.77
N ALA A 454 16.58 20.26 3.04
CA ALA A 454 17.09 20.97 4.19
C ALA A 454 18.58 20.71 4.46
N LYS A 455 19.09 19.53 4.06
CA LYS A 455 20.50 19.16 4.24
C LYS A 455 21.32 19.25 2.95
N ALA A 456 20.66 19.30 1.79
CA ALA A 456 21.33 19.26 0.50
C ALA A 456 22.16 20.54 0.23
N ILE A 457 21.71 21.69 0.72
CA ILE A 457 22.36 22.98 0.54
C ILE A 457 22.73 23.52 1.93
N ASP A 458 23.93 24.10 2.05
CA ASP A 458 24.39 24.71 3.29
C ASP A 458 23.83 26.13 3.44
N TYR A 459 22.60 26.22 3.93
CA TYR A 459 21.92 27.50 4.17
C TYR A 459 22.57 28.31 5.31
N GLU A 460 23.19 27.66 6.29
CA GLU A 460 23.88 28.34 7.40
C GLU A 460 25.11 29.10 6.88
N GLN A 461 25.90 28.49 6.01
CA GLN A 461 27.01 29.14 5.34
C GLN A 461 26.54 30.35 4.51
N MET A 462 25.36 30.28 3.88
CA MET A 462 24.81 31.42 3.15
C MET A 462 24.48 32.58 4.09
N LEU A 463 23.89 32.31 5.25
CA LEU A 463 23.63 33.34 6.27
C LEU A 463 24.92 33.99 6.77
N LEU A 464 25.98 33.20 6.97
CA LEU A 464 27.30 33.72 7.37
C LEU A 464 27.90 34.63 6.29
N LEU A 465 27.79 34.26 5.00
CA LEU A 465 28.25 35.10 3.90
C LEU A 465 27.46 36.42 3.84
N MET A 466 26.13 36.36 3.97
CA MET A 466 25.26 37.55 3.98
C MET A 466 25.54 38.48 5.16
N ALA A 467 25.87 37.93 6.34
CA ALA A 467 26.21 38.70 7.54
C ALA A 467 27.51 39.50 7.39
N ASN A 468 28.44 39.03 6.54
CA ASN A 468 29.71 39.71 6.27
C ASN A 468 29.59 40.82 5.20
N MET A 469 28.45 40.93 4.52
CA MET A 469 28.22 41.96 3.51
C MET A 469 27.89 43.32 4.13
N LYS A 470 28.34 44.40 3.49
CA LYS A 470 28.02 45.78 3.88
C LYS A 470 26.79 46.26 3.11
N TRP A 471 25.72 46.58 3.84
CA TRP A 471 24.46 47.07 3.28
C TRP A 471 24.29 48.60 3.41
N ASP A 472 25.27 49.29 4.02
CA ASP A 472 25.36 50.75 4.09
C ASP A 472 26.36 51.26 3.04
N VAL A 473 25.93 51.22 1.78
CA VAL A 473 26.74 51.54 0.60
C VAL A 473 26.37 52.96 0.14
N LYS A 474 27.35 53.75 -0.29
CA LYS A 474 27.13 55.13 -0.73
C LYS A 474 26.83 55.28 -2.21
N GLU A 475 27.17 54.26 -3.00
CA GLU A 475 27.05 54.26 -4.45
C GLU A 475 26.22 53.05 -4.90
N ILE A 476 25.47 53.24 -5.98
CA ILE A 476 24.68 52.16 -6.58
C ILE A 476 25.65 51.16 -7.22
N MET A 477 25.69 49.95 -6.67
CA MET A 477 26.50 48.86 -7.18
C MET A 477 25.89 48.30 -8.47
N SER A 478 26.74 47.96 -9.45
CA SER A 478 26.34 47.32 -10.71
C SER A 478 26.44 45.80 -10.69
N GLN A 479 27.06 45.23 -9.66
CA GLN A 479 27.29 43.80 -9.48
C GLN A 479 26.58 43.30 -8.21
N HIS A 480 26.10 42.06 -8.27
CA HIS A 480 25.52 41.35 -7.13
C HIS A 480 26.59 40.80 -6.18
N ASN A 481 26.19 40.45 -4.96
CA ASN A 481 27.07 39.93 -3.92
C ASN A 481 27.45 38.45 -4.15
N ILE A 482 28.63 38.07 -3.62
CA ILE A 482 29.25 36.73 -3.80
C ILE A 482 28.39 35.58 -3.25
N TYR A 483 27.53 35.84 -2.25
CA TYR A 483 26.66 34.79 -1.70
C TYR A 483 25.64 34.30 -2.74
N VAL A 484 25.22 35.13 -3.70
CA VAL A 484 24.28 34.75 -4.77
C VAL A 484 24.94 33.70 -5.66
N ASP A 485 26.18 33.92 -6.10
CA ASP A 485 26.92 32.95 -6.91
C ASP A 485 27.25 31.68 -6.11
N SER A 486 27.54 31.82 -4.81
CA SER A 486 27.78 30.68 -3.92
C SER A 486 26.53 29.81 -3.78
N LEU A 487 25.36 30.43 -3.58
CA LEU A 487 24.07 29.74 -3.50
C LEU A 487 23.72 29.05 -4.82
N LEU A 488 23.90 29.72 -5.96
CA LEU A 488 23.66 29.12 -7.28
C LEU A 488 24.57 27.92 -7.56
N LYS A 489 25.84 28.01 -7.13
CA LYS A 489 26.77 26.89 -7.21
C LYS A 489 26.31 25.70 -6.37
N GLU A 490 25.67 25.92 -5.22
CA GLU A 490 25.06 24.84 -4.44
C GLU A 490 23.87 24.19 -5.17
N PHE A 491 23.03 24.98 -5.86
CA PHE A 491 21.97 24.44 -6.73
C PHE A 491 22.52 23.62 -7.89
N GLU A 492 23.60 24.05 -8.53
CA GLU A 492 24.28 23.27 -9.58
C GLU A 492 24.84 21.95 -9.04
N GLN A 493 25.50 21.99 -7.87
CA GLN A 493 26.00 20.78 -7.19
C GLN A 493 24.88 19.84 -6.77
N PHE A 494 23.77 20.37 -6.28
CA PHE A 494 22.57 19.61 -5.97
C PHE A 494 22.03 18.90 -7.20
N ASN A 495 21.85 19.61 -8.32
CA ASN A 495 21.40 19.03 -9.58
C ASN A 495 22.35 17.92 -10.07
N LYS A 496 23.66 18.15 -9.98
CA LYS A 496 24.67 17.12 -10.33
C LYS A 496 24.54 15.88 -9.46
N ARG A 497 24.40 16.02 -8.13
CA ARG A 497 24.21 14.89 -7.22
C ARG A 497 22.90 14.16 -7.47
N MET A 498 21.81 14.89 -7.75
CA MET A 498 20.52 14.31 -8.12
C MET A 498 20.64 13.45 -9.38
N ASN A 499 21.38 13.93 -10.39
CA ASN A 499 21.67 13.18 -11.61
C ASN A 499 22.59 11.96 -11.39
N GLU A 500 23.42 11.95 -10.35
CA GLU A 500 24.16 10.72 -9.98
C GLU A 500 23.24 9.69 -9.32
N VAL A 501 22.29 10.13 -8.49
CA VAL A 501 21.27 9.25 -7.90
C VAL A 501 20.34 8.69 -8.97
N SER A 502 19.97 9.50 -9.98
CA SER A 502 19.08 9.08 -11.07
C SER A 502 19.63 7.92 -11.91
N LYS A 503 20.95 7.71 -11.91
CA LYS A 503 21.61 6.55 -12.54
C LYS A 503 21.39 5.25 -11.78
N ARG A 504 21.08 5.30 -10.48
CA ARG A 504 20.79 4.13 -9.64
C ARG A 504 19.30 3.84 -9.60
N VAL A 505 18.51 4.86 -9.29
CA VAL A 505 17.05 4.79 -9.15
C VAL A 505 16.43 5.89 -9.99
N ARG A 506 15.42 5.55 -10.79
CA ARG A 506 14.67 6.57 -11.54
C ARG A 506 14.01 7.54 -10.57
N ILE A 507 14.18 8.84 -10.79
CA ILE A 507 13.50 9.89 -10.03
C ILE A 507 12.28 10.34 -10.85
N PRO A 508 11.04 10.08 -10.41
CA PRO A 508 9.85 10.57 -11.10
C PRO A 508 9.78 12.10 -11.11
N LEU A 509 9.13 12.66 -12.13
CA LEU A 509 8.97 14.12 -12.24
C LEU A 509 8.29 14.75 -11.02
N PRO A 510 7.23 14.17 -10.41
CA PRO A 510 6.65 14.71 -9.18
C PRO A 510 7.66 14.82 -8.02
N VAL A 511 8.57 13.84 -7.91
CA VAL A 511 9.62 13.84 -6.88
C VAL A 511 10.65 14.92 -7.16
N SER A 512 11.14 15.00 -8.40
CA SER A 512 12.09 16.04 -8.82
C SER A 512 11.52 17.44 -8.55
N ASN A 513 10.26 17.68 -8.92
CA ASN A 513 9.58 18.94 -8.68
C ASN A 513 9.52 19.28 -7.18
N ILE A 514 9.10 18.34 -6.33
CA ILE A 514 9.02 18.57 -4.87
C ILE A 514 10.39 18.89 -4.27
N LEU A 515 11.44 18.16 -4.67
CA LEU A 515 12.80 18.40 -4.21
C LEU A 515 13.30 19.80 -4.56
N TRP A 516 13.12 20.20 -5.81
CA TRP A 516 13.46 21.55 -6.27
C TRP A 516 12.61 22.62 -5.60
N GLU A 517 11.30 22.41 -5.46
CA GLU A 517 10.42 23.33 -4.74
C GLU A 517 10.92 23.57 -3.31
N HIS A 518 11.28 22.51 -2.58
CA HIS A 518 11.77 22.62 -1.22
C HIS A 518 13.11 23.36 -1.14
N CYS A 519 14.07 23.05 -2.03
CA CYS A 519 15.36 23.75 -2.06
C CYS A 519 15.16 25.25 -2.34
N ILE A 520 14.27 25.60 -3.26
CA ILE A 520 13.97 27.01 -3.61
C ILE A 520 13.28 27.73 -2.45
N ARG A 521 12.28 27.12 -1.82
CA ARG A 521 11.60 27.72 -0.65
C ARG A 521 12.58 27.97 0.50
N LEU A 522 13.45 27.00 0.78
CA LEU A 522 14.49 27.12 1.80
C LEU A 522 15.49 28.24 1.46
N ALA A 523 15.94 28.32 0.21
CA ALA A 523 16.81 29.39 -0.25
C ALA A 523 16.17 30.77 -0.09
N ASN A 524 14.92 30.93 -0.54
CA ASN A 524 14.19 32.20 -0.41
C ASN A 524 13.97 32.62 1.05
N ARG A 525 13.70 31.65 1.94
CA ARG A 525 13.64 31.91 3.39
C ARG A 525 14.98 32.30 3.98
N THR A 526 16.05 31.66 3.54
CA THR A 526 17.41 31.98 3.95
C THR A 526 17.80 33.40 3.53
N ILE A 527 17.42 33.82 2.33
CA ILE A 527 17.64 35.19 1.83
C ILE A 527 16.91 36.21 2.72
N VAL A 528 15.62 36.00 3.01
CA VAL A 528 14.87 36.91 3.89
C VAL A 528 15.44 36.92 5.31
N GLU A 529 15.83 35.77 5.85
CA GLU A 529 16.48 35.71 7.17
C GLU A 529 17.83 36.46 7.16
N GLY A 530 18.60 36.36 6.07
CA GLY A 530 19.83 37.12 5.88
C GLY A 530 19.58 38.63 5.87
N TYR A 531 18.59 39.10 5.12
CA TYR A 531 18.19 40.51 5.07
C TYR A 531 17.64 41.01 6.41
N ALA A 532 16.87 40.19 7.11
CA ALA A 532 16.34 40.51 8.43
C ALA A 532 17.45 40.65 9.49
N ASN A 533 18.61 40.03 9.32
CA ASN A 533 19.73 40.15 10.26
C ASN A 533 20.62 41.37 10.00
N VAL A 534 20.34 42.16 8.96
CA VAL A 534 21.06 43.40 8.65
C VAL A 534 20.75 44.48 9.69
N LYS A 535 21.78 45.15 10.22
CA LYS A 535 21.61 46.20 11.25
C LYS A 535 21.46 47.61 10.69
N LYS A 536 22.06 47.88 9.54
CA LYS A 536 22.05 49.19 8.85
C LYS A 536 21.96 48.95 7.35
N CYS A 537 20.99 49.60 6.70
CA CYS A 537 20.77 49.44 5.27
C CYS A 537 20.44 50.80 4.63
N SER A 538 21.32 51.24 3.73
CA SER A 538 21.19 52.44 2.88
C SER A 538 20.16 52.25 1.77
N ASN A 539 19.75 53.31 1.08
CA ASN A 539 18.85 53.19 -0.07
C ASN A 539 19.51 52.43 -1.22
N GLU A 540 20.80 52.66 -1.43
CA GLU A 540 21.65 51.97 -2.39
C GLU A 540 21.83 50.49 -2.01
N GLY A 541 21.94 50.19 -0.72
CA GLY A 541 21.96 48.82 -0.19
C GLY A 541 20.66 48.07 -0.39
N ARG A 542 19.50 48.73 -0.29
CA ARG A 542 18.19 48.14 -0.64
C ARG A 542 18.11 47.84 -2.15
N ALA A 543 18.61 48.75 -2.98
CA ALA A 543 18.71 48.51 -4.42
C ALA A 543 19.64 47.31 -4.73
N LEU A 544 20.72 47.13 -3.94
CA LEU A 544 21.59 45.95 -4.03
C LEU A 544 20.87 44.66 -3.61
N MET A 545 20.05 44.66 -2.56
CA MET A 545 19.21 43.50 -2.20
C MET A 545 18.28 43.09 -3.34
N GLN A 546 17.67 44.08 -4.01
CA GLN A 546 16.83 43.84 -5.18
C GLN A 546 17.65 43.28 -6.35
N LEU A 547 18.84 43.84 -6.63
CA LEU A 547 19.73 43.37 -7.68
C LEU A 547 20.17 41.92 -7.43
N ASP A 548 20.61 41.61 -6.21
CA ASP A 548 21.01 40.26 -5.80
C ASP A 548 19.90 39.24 -6.05
N PHE A 549 18.68 39.55 -5.62
CA PHE A 549 17.56 38.63 -5.77
C PHE A 549 17.13 38.46 -7.23
N GLN A 550 17.16 39.53 -8.04
CA GLN A 550 16.90 39.42 -9.48
C GLN A 550 17.97 38.57 -10.20
N GLN A 551 19.25 38.74 -9.85
CA GLN A 551 20.33 37.91 -10.40
C GLN A 551 20.18 36.45 -9.99
N PHE A 552 19.80 36.19 -8.73
CA PHE A 552 19.47 34.84 -8.26
C PHE A 552 18.35 34.22 -9.11
N LEU A 553 17.21 34.91 -9.26
CA LEU A 553 16.07 34.41 -10.04
C LEU A 553 16.44 34.14 -11.51
N MET A 554 17.09 35.09 -12.19
CA MET A 554 17.47 34.95 -13.60
C MET A 554 18.36 33.73 -13.88
N LYS A 555 19.28 33.42 -12.95
CA LYS A 555 20.17 32.26 -13.07
C LYS A 555 19.48 30.98 -12.61
N LEU A 556 18.70 31.02 -11.54
CA LEU A 556 17.92 29.89 -11.04
C LEU A 556 16.92 29.37 -12.08
N GLU A 557 16.25 30.28 -12.80
CA GLU A 557 15.30 29.95 -13.86
C GLU A 557 15.91 29.12 -15.00
N LYS A 558 17.24 29.15 -15.18
CA LYS A 558 17.95 28.31 -16.15
C LYS A 558 18.30 26.92 -15.63
N LEU A 559 18.22 26.72 -14.30
CA LEU A 559 18.55 25.46 -13.62
C LEU A 559 17.32 24.60 -13.36
N THR A 560 16.12 25.17 -13.35
CA THR A 560 14.87 24.48 -13.03
C THR A 560 13.72 24.92 -13.95
N ASP A 561 12.84 23.98 -14.27
CA ASP A 561 11.63 24.21 -15.06
C ASP A 561 10.42 24.61 -14.19
N ILE A 562 10.56 24.68 -12.87
CA ILE A 562 9.45 25.02 -11.97
C ILE A 562 8.98 26.44 -12.22
N ARG A 563 7.70 26.60 -12.57
CA ARG A 563 7.02 27.89 -12.71
C ARG A 563 5.61 27.82 -12.10
N PRO A 564 5.18 28.83 -11.33
CA PRO A 564 5.95 29.99 -10.83
C PRO A 564 7.02 29.58 -9.80
N ILE A 565 8.03 30.44 -9.60
CA ILE A 565 9.10 30.20 -8.61
C ILE A 565 8.49 30.23 -7.18
N PRO A 566 8.64 29.15 -6.39
CA PRO A 566 8.09 29.06 -5.04
C PRO A 566 8.61 30.17 -4.13
N ASP A 567 7.73 30.77 -3.31
CA ASP A 567 8.05 31.80 -2.33
C ASP A 567 8.82 33.01 -2.94
N LYS A 568 8.68 33.28 -4.24
CA LYS A 568 9.24 34.49 -4.87
C LYS A 568 8.66 35.76 -4.25
N GLU A 569 7.34 35.82 -4.11
CA GLU A 569 6.63 36.95 -3.53
C GLU A 569 7.02 37.20 -2.07
N PHE A 570 7.36 36.14 -1.33
CA PHE A 570 7.85 36.24 0.05
C PHE A 570 9.16 37.05 0.14
N VAL A 571 10.07 36.93 -0.83
CA VAL A 571 11.28 37.76 -0.82
C VAL A 571 10.99 39.16 -1.36
N GLU A 572 10.24 39.27 -2.46
CA GLU A 572 9.98 40.56 -3.09
C GLU A 572 9.17 41.51 -2.19
N THR A 573 8.15 41.00 -1.51
CA THR A 573 7.31 41.82 -0.62
C THR A 573 8.11 42.27 0.60
N TYR A 574 9.02 41.44 1.13
CA TYR A 574 9.94 41.84 2.20
C TYR A 574 10.89 42.97 1.76
N ILE A 575 11.49 42.89 0.57
CA ILE A 575 12.36 43.97 0.05
C ILE A 575 11.54 45.25 -0.20
N LYS A 576 10.33 45.12 -0.79
CA LYS A 576 9.41 46.26 -1.03
C LYS A 576 8.96 46.91 0.28
N ALA A 577 8.88 46.14 1.38
CA ALA A 577 8.48 46.66 2.68
C ALA A 577 9.43 47.75 3.21
N TYR A 578 10.70 47.79 2.75
CA TYR A 578 11.65 48.86 3.09
C TYR A 578 11.22 50.26 2.63
N TYR A 579 10.31 50.34 1.66
CA TYR A 579 9.85 51.59 1.06
C TYR A 579 8.46 52.03 1.54
N LEU A 580 7.84 51.29 2.46
CA LEU A 580 6.50 51.60 2.96
C LEU A 580 6.50 52.82 3.91
N THR A 581 5.39 53.54 3.91
CA THR A 581 5.10 54.58 4.90
C THR A 581 4.69 53.97 6.24
N GLU A 582 4.65 54.76 7.32
CA GLU A 582 4.23 54.29 8.66
C GLU A 582 2.86 53.60 8.65
N ASN A 583 1.87 54.23 8.02
CA ASN A 583 0.49 53.73 7.99
C ASN A 583 0.35 52.47 7.14
N ASP A 584 1.15 52.35 6.09
CA ASP A 584 1.16 51.17 5.22
C ASP A 584 1.91 50.02 5.87
N MET A 585 2.97 50.31 6.64
CA MET A 585 3.72 49.30 7.38
C MET A 585 2.88 48.67 8.50
N GLU A 586 2.05 49.45 9.21
CA GLU A 586 1.13 48.89 10.21
C GLU A 586 0.11 47.92 9.59
N ARG A 587 -0.42 48.24 8.40
CA ARG A 587 -1.33 47.36 7.65
C ARG A 587 -0.60 46.12 7.13
N TRP A 588 0.58 46.31 6.55
CA TRP A 588 1.42 45.24 6.01
C TRP A 588 1.78 44.20 7.08
N ILE A 589 2.19 44.63 8.28
CA ILE A 589 2.48 43.75 9.41
C ILE A 589 1.25 42.89 9.80
N LYS A 590 0.04 43.46 9.76
CA LYS A 590 -1.20 42.72 10.10
C LYS A 590 -1.63 41.72 9.02
N GLU A 591 -1.32 42.02 7.75
CA GLU A 591 -1.66 41.21 6.59
C GLU A 591 -0.68 40.05 6.36
N HIS A 592 0.62 40.26 6.62
CA HIS A 592 1.68 39.29 6.36
C HIS A 592 2.09 38.49 7.61
N ARG A 593 1.47 37.32 7.79
CA ARG A 593 1.70 36.41 8.93
C ARG A 593 2.79 35.36 8.70
N GLU A 594 3.34 35.32 7.50
CA GLU A 594 4.35 34.36 7.08
C GLU A 594 5.77 34.70 7.54
N TYR A 595 6.01 35.94 7.99
CA TYR A 595 7.28 36.39 8.56
C TYR A 595 7.31 36.18 10.08
N SER A 596 8.50 35.88 10.62
CA SER A 596 8.66 35.74 12.07
C SER A 596 8.62 37.09 12.79
N THR A 597 8.23 37.09 14.07
CA THR A 597 8.27 38.26 14.97
C THR A 597 9.63 38.95 14.97
N LYS A 598 10.71 38.15 14.89
CA LYS A 598 12.10 38.63 14.75
C LYS A 598 12.32 39.37 13.43
N GLN A 599 11.89 38.78 12.30
CA GLN A 599 12.06 39.37 10.97
C GLN A 599 11.30 40.70 10.84
N LEU A 600 10.07 40.76 11.36
CA LEU A 600 9.25 41.98 11.39
C LEU A 600 9.88 43.07 12.27
N THR A 601 10.33 42.69 13.47
CA THR A 601 10.96 43.62 14.42
C THR A 601 12.24 44.23 13.84
N ASN A 602 13.09 43.41 13.21
CA ASN A 602 14.31 43.89 12.58
C ASN A 602 14.02 44.77 11.35
N LEU A 603 13.02 44.43 10.54
CA LEU A 603 12.57 45.25 9.43
C LEU A 603 12.18 46.66 9.91
N VAL A 604 11.33 46.76 10.94
CA VAL A 604 10.91 48.06 11.54
C VAL A 604 12.11 48.82 12.09
N ASN A 605 13.07 48.13 12.71
CA ASN A 605 14.28 48.75 13.26
C ASN A 605 15.18 49.38 12.19
N VAL A 606 15.31 48.74 11.03
CA VAL A 606 16.21 49.18 9.93
C VAL A 606 15.52 50.16 8.99
N CYS A 607 14.26 49.90 8.62
CA CYS A 607 13.51 50.74 7.68
C CYS A 607 13.32 52.17 8.19
N LEU A 608 13.12 52.32 9.50
CA LEU A 608 12.57 53.53 10.10
C LEU A 608 13.53 54.23 11.08
N GLY A 609 14.77 53.72 11.23
CA GLY A 609 15.74 54.19 12.22
C GLY A 609 16.22 55.64 12.04
N SER A 610 16.05 56.23 10.87
CA SER A 610 16.48 57.60 10.54
C SER A 610 15.34 58.58 10.24
N HIS A 611 14.11 58.12 9.99
CA HIS A 611 13.03 58.96 9.43
C HIS A 611 11.73 59.03 10.26
N ILE A 612 11.62 58.35 11.41
CA ILE A 612 10.36 58.25 12.18
C ILE A 612 10.48 58.61 13.66
N ASN A 613 9.39 59.15 14.21
CA ASN A 613 9.25 59.49 15.63
C ASN A 613 9.29 58.23 16.52
N LYS A 614 9.99 58.29 17.65
CA LYS A 614 10.12 57.20 18.64
C LYS A 614 8.77 56.60 19.06
N LYS A 615 7.71 57.41 19.10
CA LYS A 615 6.34 56.98 19.44
C LYS A 615 5.71 56.08 18.37
N ALA A 616 5.93 56.39 17.09
CA ALA A 616 5.45 55.60 15.96
C ALA A 616 6.15 54.24 15.88
N LYS A 617 7.46 54.21 16.12
CA LYS A 617 8.23 52.97 16.24
C LYS A 617 7.68 52.06 17.36
N GLN A 618 7.40 52.61 18.54
CA GLN A 618 6.81 51.84 19.65
C GLN A 618 5.42 51.29 19.30
N LYS A 619 4.61 52.04 18.55
CA LYS A 619 3.29 51.59 18.08
C LYS A 619 3.40 50.39 17.14
N LEU A 620 4.35 50.41 16.20
CA LEU A 620 4.57 49.28 15.27
C LEU A 620 5.09 48.03 15.99
N LEU A 621 6.00 48.19 16.95
CA LEU A 621 6.48 47.06 17.76
C LEU A 621 5.36 46.46 18.61
N ALA A 622 4.49 47.28 19.20
CA ALA A 622 3.32 46.79 19.93
C ALA A 622 2.34 46.03 19.02
N ALA A 623 2.17 46.45 17.77
CA ALA A 623 1.35 45.73 16.79
C ALA A 623 1.94 44.36 16.41
N ILE A 624 3.26 44.21 16.44
CA ILE A 624 3.95 42.91 16.26
C ILE A 624 3.73 42.02 17.48
N ASP A 625 3.86 42.54 18.70
CA ASP A 625 3.63 41.78 19.93
C ASP A 625 2.17 41.29 20.04
N ASP A 626 1.21 42.09 19.58
CA ASP A 626 -0.21 41.71 19.55
C ASP A 626 -0.52 40.62 18.51
N LEU A 627 0.32 40.41 17.48
CA LEU A 627 0.19 39.29 16.53
C LEU A 627 0.55 37.94 17.14
N ASP A 628 1.48 37.92 18.10
CA ASP A 628 1.95 36.70 18.79
C ASP A 628 1.01 36.28 19.94
N ARG A 629 0.08 37.14 20.35
CA ARG A 629 -0.91 36.80 21.37
C ARG A 629 -1.96 35.83 20.78
N PRO A 630 -2.16 34.64 21.37
CA PRO A 630 -3.27 33.78 20.96
C PRO A 630 -4.56 34.57 21.17
N LYS A 631 -5.35 34.73 20.11
CA LYS A 631 -6.70 35.31 20.22
C LYS A 631 -7.46 34.48 21.25
N ARG A 632 -7.76 35.09 22.40
CA ARG A 632 -8.59 34.51 23.45
C ARG A 632 -9.99 34.18 22.95
#